data_AF-A0A822EYV4-F1
#
_entry.id   AF-A0A822EYV4-F1
#
_cell.length_a   1.000
_cell.length_b   1.000
_cell.length_c   1.000
_cell.angle_alpha   90.00
_cell.angle_beta   90.00
_cell.angle_gamma   90.00
#
_symmetry.space_group_name_H-M   'P 1'
#
loop_
_entity.id
_entity.type
_entity.pdbx_description
1 polymer ?
#
loop_
_entity_poly.entity_id
_entity_poly.type
_entity_poly.pdbx_seq_one_letter_code
_entity_poly.pdbx_strand_id
1 'polypeptide(L)' 'PNYFKRCKISALALLKLVMHARSGGILEVMGMLLGKIDGENMIVMYSFALPAEGTGKILCNES' A
#
# COMPACT_ATOMS: atom_id res chain seq x y z
N PRO A 1 -9.86 -15.71 14.83
CA PRO A 1 -9.47 -14.88 13.65
C PRO A 1 -9.59 -13.35 13.90
N ASN A 2 -9.03 -12.83 15.00
CA ASN A 2 -9.00 -11.40 15.35
C ASN A 2 -7.75 -11.08 16.19
N TYR A 3 -6.58 -11.55 15.74
CA TYR A 3 -5.34 -11.38 16.49
C TYR A 3 -4.80 -9.95 16.38
N PHE A 4 -4.81 -9.38 15.17
CA PHE A 4 -4.36 -8.01 14.95
C PHE A 4 -5.49 -7.03 15.23
N LYS A 5 -5.31 -6.18 16.23
CA LYS A 5 -6.32 -5.17 16.62
C LYS A 5 -5.93 -3.76 16.19
N ARG A 6 -4.64 -3.53 15.91
CA ARG A 6 -4.11 -2.19 15.63
C ARG A 6 -3.06 -2.25 14.52
N CYS A 7 -3.09 -1.26 13.65
CA CYS A 7 -2.05 -1.01 12.66
C CYS A 7 -1.45 0.38 12.89
N LYS A 8 -0.13 0.45 13.07
CA LYS A 8 0.62 1.69 13.24
C LYS A 8 1.47 1.90 12.01
N ILE A 9 1.34 3.05 11.35
CA ILE A 9 2.09 3.37 10.14
C ILE A 9 3.01 4.54 10.44
N SER A 10 4.30 4.41 10.11
CA SER A 10 5.25 5.51 10.24
C SER A 10 4.86 6.67 9.32
N ALA A 11 5.11 7.91 9.75
CA ALA A 11 4.82 9.09 8.94
C ALA A 11 5.54 9.05 7.58
N LEU A 12 6.77 8.51 7.55
CA LEU A 12 7.55 8.36 6.32
C LEU A 12 6.92 7.35 5.36
N ALA A 13 6.46 6.19 5.85
CA ALA A 13 5.77 5.21 5.03
C ALA A 13 4.45 5.76 4.49
N LEU A 14 3.69 6.48 5.32
CA LEU A 14 2.44 7.12 4.91
C LEU A 14 2.69 8.17 3.82
N LEU A 15 3.68 9.03 3.98
CA LEU A 15 4.02 10.04 2.98
C LEU A 15 4.38 9.40 1.63
N LYS A 16 5.22 8.35 1.65
CA LYS A 16 5.58 7.61 0.43
C LYS A 16 4.38 6.96 -0.24
N LEU A 17 3.45 6.38 0.52
CA LEU A 17 2.21 5.81 -0.02
C LEU A 17 1.33 6.89 -0.67
N VAL A 18 1.15 8.03 -0.02
CA VAL A 18 0.36 9.14 -0.56
C VAL A 18 0.98 9.71 -1.83
N MET A 19 2.31 9.88 -1.85
CA MET A 19 3.01 10.35 -3.04
C MET A 19 2.89 9.34 -4.20
N HIS A 20 3.02 8.04 -3.93
CA HIS A 20 2.85 6.97 -4.91
C HIS A 20 1.41 6.88 -5.44
N ALA A 21 0.42 6.97 -4.55
CA ALA A 21 -1.00 7.02 -4.91
C ALA A 21 -1.29 8.23 -5.81
N ARG A 22 -0.74 9.41 -5.48
CA ARG A 22 -0.91 10.61 -6.30
C ARG A 22 -0.24 10.46 -7.68
N SER A 23 0.93 9.84 -7.77
CA SER A 23 1.59 9.61 -9.07
C SER A 23 0.84 8.63 -9.96
N GLY A 24 0.00 7.76 -9.40
CA GLY A 24 -0.84 6.82 -10.14
C GLY A 24 -1.97 7.46 -10.95
N GLY A 25 -2.34 8.71 -10.65
CA GLY A 25 -3.47 9.39 -11.29
C GLY A 25 -4.78 8.62 -11.07
N ILE A 26 -5.41 8.19 -12.17
CA ILE A 26 -6.65 7.41 -12.16
C ILE A 26 -6.42 5.89 -12.08
N LEU A 27 -5.17 5.45 -12.17
CA LEU A 27 -4.82 4.04 -12.25
C LEU A 27 -4.62 3.45 -10.84
N GLU A 28 -5.02 2.19 -10.69
CA GLU A 28 -4.67 1.42 -9.51
C GLU A 28 -3.16 1.25 -9.44
N VAL A 29 -2.57 1.66 -8.31
CA VAL A 29 -1.16 1.48 -8.01
C VAL A 29 -0.97 0.46 -6.91
N MET A 30 0.11 -0.30 -6.99
CA MET A 30 0.47 -1.28 -5.97
C MET A 30 1.79 -0.95 -5.29
N GLY A 31 1.94 -1.41 -4.05
CA GLY A 31 3.15 -1.25 -3.27
C GLY A 31 3.26 -2.29 -2.15
N MET A 32 4.49 -2.47 -1.64
CA MET A 32 4.77 -3.32 -0.49
C MET A 32 4.97 -2.49 0.78
N LEU A 33 4.48 -3.03 1.91
CA LEU A 33 4.71 -2.49 3.24
C LEU A 33 5.69 -3.40 3.99
N LEU A 34 6.77 -2.83 4.50
CA LEU A 34 7.75 -3.54 5.31
C LEU A 34 7.68 -3.05 6.75
N GLY A 35 7.70 -4.02 7.66
CA GLY A 35 7.61 -3.72 9.06
C GLY A 35 7.75 -4.93 9.97
N LYS A 36 7.20 -4.81 11.18
CA LYS A 36 7.29 -5.84 12.21
C LYS A 36 5.96 -6.00 12.92
N ILE A 37 5.81 -7.14 13.56
CA ILE A 37 4.70 -7.41 14.47
C ILE A 37 5.17 -7.18 15.90
N ASP A 38 4.31 -6.55 16.71
CA ASP A 38 4.51 -6.32 18.13
C ASP A 38 3.23 -6.68 18.90
N GLY A 39 3.15 -7.95 19.32
CA GLY A 39 1.93 -8.55 19.85
C GLY A 39 0.77 -8.44 18.86
N GLU A 40 -0.33 -7.84 19.29
CA GLU A 40 -1.53 -7.61 18.47
C GLU A 40 -1.40 -6.39 17.52
N ASN A 41 -0.23 -5.75 17.48
CA ASN A 41 0.02 -4.58 16.65
C ASN A 41 0.82 -4.95 15.40
N MET A 42 0.29 -4.60 14.23
CA MET A 42 1.09 -4.50 13.01
C MET A 42 1.74 -3.12 12.98
N ILE A 43 3.05 -3.06 12.80
CA ILE A 43 3.77 -1.80 12.68
C ILE A 43 4.39 -1.76 11.28
N VAL A 44 4.13 -0.70 10.52
CA VAL A 44 4.64 -0.46 9.18
C VAL A 44 5.67 0.67 9.25
N MET A 45 6.89 0.39 8.80
CA MET A 45 8.03 1.30 8.93
C MET A 45 8.39 1.92 7.59
N TYR A 46 8.27 1.15 6.52
CA TYR A 46 8.65 1.56 5.18
C TYR A 46 7.63 1.06 4.15
N SER A 47 7.53 1.78 3.05
CA SER A 47 6.72 1.41 1.89
C SER A 47 7.53 1.59 0.60
N PHE A 48 7.28 0.72 -0.37
CA PHE A 48 7.90 0.74 -1.69
C PHE A 48 6.84 0.58 -2.78
N ALA A 49 6.98 1.35 -3.85
CA ALA A 49 6.17 1.22 -5.06
C ALA A 49 6.53 -0.07 -5.79
N LEU A 50 5.53 -0.83 -6.23
CA LEU A 50 5.73 -1.93 -7.17
C LEU A 50 5.45 -1.43 -8.59
N PRO A 51 6.18 -1.89 -9.60
CA PRO A 51 5.98 -1.49 -11.00
C PRO A 51 4.71 -2.07 -11.64
N ALA A 52 3.77 -2.58 -10.84
CA ALA A 52 2.53 -3.15 -11.32
C ALA A 52 1.48 -2.05 -11.50
N GLU A 53 0.99 -1.90 -12.73
CA GLU A 53 -0.37 -1.39 -12.95
C GLU A 53 -1.33 -2.42 -12.36
N GLY A 54 -2.28 -1.99 -11.53
CA GLY A 54 -3.13 -2.87 -10.74
C GLY A 54 -3.79 -4.01 -11.53
N THR A 55 -4.14 -5.06 -10.79
CA THR A 55 -4.80 -6.29 -11.26
C THR A 55 -6.14 -6.02 -11.98
N GLY A 56 -6.66 -4.79 -11.98
CA GLY A 56 -7.87 -4.37 -12.68
C GLY A 56 -7.75 -4.04 -14.18
N LYS A 57 -6.56 -4.07 -14.81
CA LYS A 57 -6.43 -3.86 -16.27
C LYS A 57 -6.44 -5.14 -17.10
N ILE A 58 -7.47 -5.96 -16.89
CA ILE A 58 -8.05 -6.76 -17.97
C ILE A 58 -9.51 -6.29 -18.04
N LEU A 59 -9.90 -5.73 -19.19
CA LEU A 59 -11.20 -5.11 -19.49
C LEU A 59 -11.37 -3.62 -19.11
N CYS A 60 -10.70 -2.76 -19.86
CA CYS A 60 -11.32 -1.56 -20.44
C CYS A 60 -10.55 -1.22 -21.72
N ASN A 61 -10.59 -2.14 -22.67
CA ASN A 61 -10.41 -1.81 -24.07
C ASN A 61 -11.82 -1.72 -24.68
N GLU A 62 -12.55 -0.66 -24.33
CA GLU A 62 -13.68 -0.17 -25.11
C GLU A 62 -13.69 1.35 -25.00
N SER A 63 -12.95 1.99 -25.92
CA SER A 63 -13.34 3.18 -26.71
C SER A 63 -12.16 3.59 -27.60
#